data_AF-A0A453L5J4-F1
#
_entry.id   AF-A0A453L5J4-F1
#
_cell.length_a   1.000
_cell.length_b   1.000
_cell.length_c   1.000
_cell.angle_alpha   90.00
_cell.angle_beta   90.00
_cell.angle_gamma   90.00
#
_symmetry.space_group_name_H-M   'P 1'
#
loop_
_entity.id
_entity.type
_entity.pdbx_description
1 polymer ?
#
loop_
_entity_poly.entity_id
_entity_poly.type
_entity_poly.pdbx_seq_one_letter_code
_entity_poly.pdbx_strand_id
1 'polypeptide(L)' 'RAVVERYARAYLWNLLTQVVFPDGTGDTASWMFLDPLRNWDVKWSWG' A
#
# COMPACT_ATOMS: atom_id res chain seq x y z
N ARG A 1 -7.00 -22.10 -11.05
CA ARG A 1 -7.12 -20.64 -11.24
C ARG A 1 -6.98 -19.82 -9.93
N ALA A 2 -7.45 -20.30 -8.77
CA ALA A 2 -7.37 -19.56 -7.50
C ALA A 2 -5.97 -19.21 -6.98
N VAL A 3 -4.95 -19.99 -7.35
CA VAL A 3 -3.56 -19.80 -6.91
C VAL A 3 -2.97 -18.49 -7.45
N VAL A 4 -3.18 -18.21 -8.74
CA VAL A 4 -2.70 -16.98 -9.40
C VAL A 4 -3.30 -15.74 -8.75
N GLU A 5 -4.59 -15.80 -8.40
CA GLU A 5 -5.30 -14.70 -7.76
C GLU A 5 -4.74 -14.39 -6.36
N ARG A 6 -4.37 -15.43 -5.62
CA ARG A 6 -3.76 -15.30 -4.29
C ARG A 6 -2.34 -14.73 -4.37
N TYR A 7 -1.54 -15.17 -5.33
CA TYR A 7 -0.22 -14.60 -5.59
C TYR A 7 -0.32 -13.15 -6.09
N ALA A 8 -1.24 -12.85 -7.00
CA ALA A 8 -1.47 -11.48 -7.49
C ALA A 8 -1.87 -10.54 -6.34
N ARG A 9 -2.76 -10.99 -5.46
CA ARG A 9 -3.15 -10.23 -4.25
C ARG A 9 -1.95 -10.01 -3.32
N ALA A 10 -1.18 -11.06 -3.02
CA ALA A 10 0.00 -10.93 -2.17
C ALA A 10 1.04 -9.96 -2.77
N TYR A 11 1.23 -10.03 -4.09
CA TYR A 11 2.15 -9.16 -4.82
C TYR A 11 1.69 -7.69 -4.82
N LEU A 12 0.39 -7.45 -5.02
CA LEU A 12 -0.22 -6.12 -4.89
C LEU A 12 0.00 -5.51 -3.51
N TRP A 13 -0.23 -6.28 -2.45
CA TRP A 13 0.03 -5.83 -1.09
C TRP A 13 1.51 -5.54 -0.84
N ASN A 14 2.42 -6.37 -1.37
CA ASN A 14 3.85 -6.15 -1.26
C ASN A 14 4.30 -4.84 -1.95
N LEU A 15 3.78 -4.56 -3.14
CA LEU A 15 4.05 -3.29 -3.84
C LEU A 15 3.50 -2.10 -3.04
N LEU A 16 2.29 -2.21 -2.51
CA LEU A 16 1.69 -1.17 -1.68
C LEU A 16 2.57 -0.88 -0.46
N THR A 17 3.05 -1.91 0.23
CA THR A 17 3.93 -1.72 1.39
C THR A 17 5.27 -1.09 1.03
N GLN A 18 5.83 -1.38 -0.15
CA GLN A 18 7.07 -0.73 -0.60
C GLN A 18 6.87 0.76 -0.92
N VAL A 19 5.69 1.14 -1.44
CA VAL A 19 5.35 2.55 -1.70
C VAL A 19 5.10 3.32 -0.40
N VAL A 20 4.39 2.70 0.54
CA VAL A 20 4.06 3.33 1.84
C VAL A 20 5.28 3.39 2.76
N PHE A 21 6.08 2.33 2.76
CA PHE A 21 7.26 2.15 3.60
C PHE A 21 8.49 1.99 2.70
N PRO A 22 9.06 3.09 2.18
CA PRO A 22 10.21 3.04 1.29
C PRO A 22 11.45 2.38 1.93
N ASP A 23 11.52 2.37 3.26
CA ASP A 23 12.57 1.71 4.04
C ASP A 23 12.34 0.20 4.23
N GLY A 24 11.14 -0.32 3.94
CA GLY A 24 10.78 -1.74 4.10
C GLY A 24 10.78 -2.28 5.55
N THR A 25 11.30 -1.51 6.51
CA THR A 25 11.38 -1.84 7.94
C THR A 25 10.11 -1.55 8.71
N GLY A 26 9.19 -0.77 8.13
CA GLY A 26 7.94 -0.36 8.80
C GLY A 26 8.11 0.80 9.80
N ASP A 27 9.35 1.19 10.13
CA ASP A 27 9.65 2.31 11.03
C ASP A 27 9.48 3.67 10.36
N THR A 28 9.74 3.75 9.05
CA THR A 28 9.62 4.99 8.26
C THR A 28 8.45 4.88 7.28
N ALA A 29 7.23 5.20 7.76
CA ALA A 29 6.09 5.43 6.87
C ALA A 29 6.20 6.82 6.24
N SER A 30 6.02 6.91 4.92
CA SER A 30 5.90 8.23 4.29
C SER A 30 4.61 8.89 4.77
N TRP A 31 4.75 10.01 5.49
CA TRP A 31 3.64 10.75 6.09
C TRP A 31 2.57 11.16 5.09
N MET A 32 2.97 11.32 3.83
CA MET A 32 2.11 11.64 2.71
C MET A 32 1.00 10.59 2.48
N PHE A 33 1.23 9.34 2.91
CA PHE A 33 0.27 8.24 2.76
C PHE A 33 -0.58 7.98 4.00
N LEU A 34 -0.24 8.54 5.17
CA LEU A 34 -0.94 8.25 6.43
C LEU A 34 -2.40 8.74 6.44
N ASP A 35 -2.68 9.92 5.88
CA ASP A 35 -4.04 10.45 5.75
C ASP A 35 -4.95 9.61 4.84
N PRO A 36 -4.51 9.20 3.64
CA PRO A 36 -5.26 8.28 2.81
C PRO A 36 -5.39 6.88 3.41
N LEU A 37 -4.37 6.39 4.12
CA LEU A 37 -4.45 5.13 4.88
C LEU A 37 -5.52 5.19 5.99
N ARG A 38 -5.63 6.33 6.66
CA ARG A 38 -6.61 6.58 7.72
C ARG A 38 -8.04 6.67 7.19
N ASN A 39 -8.22 7.22 5.99
CA ASN A 39 -9.54 7.44 5.43
C ASN A 39 -9.60 7.01 3.95
N TRP A 40 -9.76 5.70 3.77
CA TRP A 40 -9.76 5.05 2.46
C TRP A 40 -11.00 5.32 1.61
N ASP A 41 -12.08 5.79 2.24
CA ASP A 41 -13.35 6.15 1.59
C ASP A 41 -13.28 7.51 0.87
N VAL A 42 -12.33 8.35 1.29
CA VAL A 42 -12.14 9.68 0.69
C VAL A 42 -11.36 9.52 -0.62
N LYS A 43 -11.86 10.14 -1.69
CA LYS A 43 -11.14 10.17 -2.97
C LYS A 43 -9.96 11.13 -2.87
N TRP A 44 -8.79 10.57 -2.61
CA TRP A 44 -7.52 11.29 -2.64
C TRP A 44 -7.00 11.40 -4.08
N SER A 45 -6.70 12.62 -4.52
CA SER A 45 -6.04 12.89 -5.80
C SER A 45 -4.54 12.97 -5.55
N TRP A 46 -3.77 12.11 -6.21
CA TRP A 46 -2.31 12.02 -6.04
C TRP A 46 -1.51 12.91 -7.01
N GLY A 47 -2.20 13.79 -7.73
CA GLY A 47 -1.62 14.54 -8.85
C GLY A 47 -1.76 13.76 -10.15
#